data_AF-A0A7S2W3S9-F1
#
_entry.id   AF-A0A7S2W3S9-F1
#
_cell.length_a   1.000
_cell.length_b   1.000
_cell.length_c   1.000
_cell.angle_alpha   90.00
_cell.angle_beta   90.00
_cell.angle_gamma   90.00
#
_symmetry.space_group_name_H-M   'P 1'
#
loop_
_entity.id
_entity.type
_entity.pdbx_description
1 polymer ?
#
loop_
_entity_poly.entity_id
_entity_poly.type
_entity_poly.pdbx_seq_one_letter_code
_entity_poly.pdbx_strand_id
1 'polypeptide(L)'
;MADSGRYSSSSSKLRGSVTGLATRKRKRQEKRQEKKERRNKHAMKIQKHRQKAKLETREHEQKVKDLELEKKRKKEAELRKQRKKKRKEENVDPDDLEIEYLEKKLGLAGSKSDANKNWDRLDKELKEDGFAADMTGFLKSLDSGTSFLASGASFTKLGDGDSLDGEEEEETTIRDNYEEEDDDEEEEEEEEGTSEEEESSAEEGDPKQIDDED
;
A
#
# COMPACT_ATOMS: atom_id res chain seq x y z
N MET A 1 99.17 25.02 61.71
CA MET A 1 98.86 24.09 60.60
C MET A 1 97.75 24.73 59.78
N ALA A 2 98.10 25.20 58.59
CA ALA A 2 97.20 25.85 57.65
C ALA A 2 96.65 24.78 56.70
N ASP A 3 95.33 24.72 56.52
CA ASP A 3 94.74 23.99 55.41
C ASP A 3 93.97 24.97 54.54
N SER A 4 94.47 25.09 53.32
CA SER A 4 94.11 26.06 52.29
C SER A 4 93.53 25.29 51.12
N GLY A 5 92.23 25.46 50.86
CA GLY A 5 91.60 24.94 49.65
C GLY A 5 90.10 24.77 49.83
N ARG A 6 89.22 25.13 48.91
CA ARG A 6 89.37 25.58 47.52
C ARG A 6 88.16 26.47 47.21
N TYR A 7 88.41 27.72 46.80
CA TYR A 7 87.40 28.50 46.10
C TYR A 7 87.22 27.89 44.70
N SER A 8 86.19 27.06 44.53
CA SER A 8 85.73 26.61 43.21
C SER A 8 84.86 27.70 42.58
N SER A 9 85.52 28.70 42.00
CA SER A 9 84.90 29.70 41.14
C SER A 9 84.48 29.09 39.81
N SER A 10 83.32 28.42 39.79
CA SER A 10 82.68 27.98 38.55
C SER A 10 82.01 29.16 37.84
N SER A 11 82.82 30.12 37.37
CA SER A 11 82.41 31.16 36.42
C SER A 11 82.54 30.65 34.98
N SER A 12 81.86 29.55 34.66
CA SER A 12 81.81 29.04 33.29
C SER A 12 80.77 29.82 32.48
N LYS A 13 81.25 30.96 31.94
CA LYS A 13 81.01 31.40 30.56
C LYS A 13 79.54 31.35 30.12
N LEU A 14 78.81 32.40 30.49
CA LEU A 14 77.72 32.97 29.71
C LEU A 14 78.25 33.45 28.34
N ARG A 15 78.54 32.52 27.42
CA ARG A 15 78.61 32.80 25.98
C ARG A 15 77.49 32.01 25.31
N GLY A 16 76.27 32.47 25.57
CA GLY A 16 75.08 31.99 24.86
C GLY A 16 75.30 32.22 23.37
N SER A 17 75.41 31.13 22.61
CA SER A 17 75.64 31.19 21.18
C SER A 17 74.48 31.93 20.51
N VAL A 18 74.81 32.92 19.68
CA VAL A 18 73.83 33.68 18.89
C VAL A 18 73.00 32.74 17.98
N THR A 19 73.53 31.55 17.68
CA THR A 19 72.85 30.47 16.96
C THR A 19 71.69 29.83 17.75
N GLY A 20 71.73 29.81 19.09
CA GLY A 20 70.65 29.27 19.93
C GLY A 20 69.37 30.14 19.93
N LEU A 21 69.49 31.43 19.66
CA LEU A 21 68.34 32.33 19.56
C LEU A 21 67.54 32.11 18.27
N ALA A 22 68.22 31.84 17.15
CA ALA A 22 67.57 31.56 15.87
C ALA A 22 66.77 30.25 15.90
N THR A 23 67.34 29.18 16.46
CA THR A 23 66.66 27.88 16.60
C THR A 23 65.47 27.97 17.56
N ARG A 24 65.59 28.75 18.66
CA ARG A 24 64.49 28.98 19.60
C ARG A 24 63.33 29.77 18.97
N LYS A 25 63.61 30.77 18.11
CA LYS A 25 62.58 31.49 17.35
C LYS A 25 61.84 30.58 16.36
N ARG A 26 62.57 29.74 15.61
CA ARG A 26 61.98 28.77 14.68
C ARG A 26 61.06 27.77 15.40
N LYS A 27 61.54 27.18 16.50
CA LYS A 27 60.74 26.24 17.32
C LYS A 27 59.47 26.88 17.90
N ARG A 28 59.52 28.17 18.23
CA ARG A 28 58.33 28.91 18.69
C ARG A 28 57.34 29.18 17.57
N GLN A 29 57.80 29.45 16.35
CA GLN A 29 56.93 29.61 15.18
C GLN A 29 56.28 28.28 14.79
N GLU A 30 57.05 27.19 14.78
CA GLU A 30 56.55 25.84 14.51
C GLU A 30 55.47 25.44 15.52
N LYS A 31 55.71 25.63 16.83
CA LYS A 31 54.66 25.41 17.86
C LYS A 31 53.41 26.27 17.65
N ARG A 32 53.54 27.50 17.13
CA ARG A 32 52.40 28.35 16.81
C ARG A 32 51.63 27.82 15.60
N GLN A 33 52.33 27.36 14.57
CA GLN A 33 51.72 26.75 13.38
C GLN A 33 51.02 25.44 13.74
N GLU A 34 51.67 24.54 14.48
CA GLU A 34 51.07 23.30 14.95
C GLU A 34 49.80 23.58 15.78
N LYS A 35 49.83 24.57 16.69
CA LYS A 35 48.65 24.97 17.47
C LYS A 35 47.52 25.51 16.58
N LYS A 36 47.84 26.26 15.51
CA LYS A 36 46.86 26.72 14.53
C LYS A 36 46.27 25.55 13.74
N GLU A 37 47.09 24.62 13.28
CA GLU A 37 46.64 23.42 12.56
C GLU A 37 45.72 22.55 13.42
N ARG A 38 46.06 22.33 14.70
CA ARG A 38 45.19 21.59 15.63
C ARG A 38 43.83 22.27 15.79
N ARG A 39 43.80 23.61 15.90
CA ARG A 39 42.56 24.39 15.97
C ARG A 39 41.75 24.27 14.68
N ASN A 40 42.39 24.38 13.52
CA ASN A 40 41.72 24.24 12.23
C ASN A 40 41.15 22.82 12.03
N LYS A 41 41.91 21.78 12.38
CA LYS A 41 41.42 20.39 12.35
C LYS A 41 40.20 20.21 13.26
N HIS A 42 40.24 20.77 14.47
CA HIS A 42 39.12 20.72 15.40
C HIS A 42 37.89 21.46 14.86
N ALA A 43 38.07 22.66 14.30
CA ALA A 43 37.00 23.44 13.69
C ALA A 43 36.35 22.69 12.51
N MET A 44 37.16 22.11 11.63
CA MET A 44 36.67 21.29 10.51
C MET A 44 35.89 20.06 11.00
N LYS A 45 36.35 19.41 12.07
CA LYS A 45 35.64 18.28 12.67
C LYS A 45 34.27 18.69 13.22
N ILE A 46 34.19 19.83 13.92
CA ILE A 46 32.92 20.40 14.39
C ILE A 46 31.99 20.69 13.21
N GLN A 47 32.50 21.34 12.16
CA GLN A 47 31.69 21.67 10.98
C GLN A 47 31.15 20.41 10.30
N LYS A 48 31.97 19.37 10.15
CA LYS A 48 31.55 18.09 9.58
C LYS A 48 30.46 17.41 10.41
N HIS A 49 30.61 17.40 11.74
CA HIS A 49 29.56 16.88 12.62
C HIS A 49 28.26 17.68 12.51
N ARG A 50 28.35 19.01 12.42
CA ARG A 50 27.16 19.88 12.24
C ARG A 50 26.47 19.63 10.90
N GLN A 51 27.22 19.45 9.82
CA GLN A 51 26.65 19.11 8.52
C GLN A 51 25.99 17.73 8.54
N LYS A 52 26.63 16.74 9.14
CA LYS A 52 26.08 15.38 9.26
C LYS A 52 24.76 15.38 10.04
N ALA A 53 24.71 16.06 11.19
CA ALA A 53 23.49 16.17 11.99
C ALA A 53 22.34 16.84 11.19
N LYS A 54 22.64 17.89 10.40
CA LYS A 54 21.63 18.54 9.54
C LYS A 54 21.10 17.64 8.43
N LEU A 55 21.94 16.77 7.88
CA LEU A 55 21.50 15.81 6.86
C LEU A 55 20.63 14.72 7.48
N GLU A 56 21.02 14.20 8.64
CA GLU A 56 20.23 13.20 9.39
C GLU A 56 18.83 13.73 9.76
N THR A 57 18.73 15.00 10.18
CA THR A 57 17.42 15.61 10.46
C THR A 57 16.56 15.77 9.21
N ARG A 58 17.16 16.15 8.07
CA ARG A 58 16.43 16.28 6.80
C ARG A 58 15.95 14.93 6.26
N GLU A 59 16.78 13.90 6.35
CA GLU A 59 16.40 12.54 5.94
C GLU A 59 15.26 12.00 6.80
N HIS A 60 15.29 12.26 8.12
CA HIS A 60 14.19 11.88 9.00
C HIS A 60 12.90 12.62 8.66
N GLU A 61 12.98 13.94 8.42
CA GLU A 61 11.82 14.76 8.03
C GLU A 61 11.21 14.29 6.70
N GLN A 62 12.03 13.98 5.69
CA GLN A 62 11.57 13.42 4.42
C GLN A 62 10.86 12.09 4.62
N LYS A 63 11.43 11.18 5.40
CA LYS A 63 10.77 9.89 5.71
C LYS A 63 9.41 10.06 6.38
N VAL A 64 9.27 11.05 7.27
CA VAL A 64 7.98 11.34 7.90
C VAL A 64 6.97 11.85 6.88
N LYS A 65 7.37 12.76 5.99
CA LYS A 65 6.52 13.28 4.90
C LYS A 65 6.08 12.17 3.94
N ASP A 66 6.99 11.29 3.55
CA ASP A 66 6.69 10.16 2.68
C ASP A 66 5.70 9.18 3.31
N LEU A 67 5.88 8.87 4.60
CA LEU A 67 4.94 8.03 5.36
C LEU A 67 3.56 8.66 5.49
N GLU A 68 3.47 9.99 5.62
CA GLU A 68 2.20 10.70 5.67
C GLU A 68 1.48 10.68 4.31
N LEU A 69 2.20 10.93 3.23
CA LEU A 69 1.67 10.83 1.86
C LEU A 69 1.17 9.42 1.55
N GLU A 70 1.90 8.38 1.96
CA GLU A 70 1.48 6.99 1.76
C GLU A 70 0.19 6.68 2.54
N LYS A 71 0.06 7.19 3.77
CA LYS A 71 -1.17 7.07 4.56
C LYS A 71 -2.35 7.78 3.89
N LYS A 72 -2.14 8.98 3.33
CA LYS A 72 -3.18 9.74 2.60
C LYS A 72 -3.65 8.95 1.37
N ARG A 73 -2.72 8.46 0.54
CA ARG A 73 -3.02 7.62 -0.63
C ARG A 73 -3.80 6.35 -0.28
N LYS A 74 -3.43 5.68 0.82
CA LYS A 74 -4.15 4.48 1.30
C LYS A 74 -5.60 4.80 1.71
N LYS A 75 -5.81 5.89 2.46
CA LYS A 75 -7.15 6.35 2.86
C LYS A 75 -8.00 6.74 1.64
N GLU A 76 -7.42 7.44 0.69
CA GLU A 76 -8.10 7.85 -0.54
C GLU A 76 -8.50 6.64 -1.39
N ALA A 77 -7.61 5.67 -1.56
CA ALA A 77 -7.91 4.43 -2.27
C ALA A 77 -9.05 3.65 -1.60
N GLU A 78 -9.10 3.62 -0.27
CA GLU A 78 -10.19 3.00 0.48
C GLU A 78 -11.51 3.75 0.28
N LEU A 79 -11.49 5.09 0.35
CA LEU A 79 -12.66 5.92 0.09
C LEU A 79 -13.19 5.72 -1.34
N ARG A 80 -12.29 5.64 -2.34
CA ARG A 80 -12.66 5.35 -3.73
C ARG A 80 -13.34 3.98 -3.86
N LYS A 81 -12.84 2.95 -3.17
CA LYS A 81 -13.49 1.62 -3.13
C LYS A 81 -14.87 1.68 -2.48
N GLN A 82 -15.03 2.41 -1.38
CA GLN A 82 -16.33 2.59 -0.73
C GLN A 82 -17.32 3.33 -1.64
N ARG A 83 -16.89 4.40 -2.33
CA ARG A 83 -17.72 5.13 -3.30
C ARG A 83 -18.14 4.24 -4.47
N LYS A 84 -17.23 3.43 -5.02
CA LYS A 84 -17.55 2.44 -6.07
C LYS A 84 -18.55 1.40 -5.58
N LYS A 85 -18.39 0.88 -4.36
CA LYS A 85 -19.33 -0.09 -3.77
C LYS A 85 -20.71 0.53 -3.56
N LYS A 86 -20.77 1.74 -3.00
CA LYS A 86 -22.03 2.46 -2.80
C LYS A 86 -22.74 2.73 -4.12
N ARG A 87 -22.03 3.20 -5.16
CA ARG A 87 -22.60 3.38 -6.50
C ARG A 87 -23.13 2.08 -7.11
N LYS A 88 -22.45 0.95 -6.90
CA LYS A 88 -22.95 -0.36 -7.32
C LYS A 88 -24.24 -0.73 -6.59
N GLU A 89 -24.28 -0.57 -5.27
CA GLU A 89 -25.47 -0.86 -4.45
C GLU A 89 -26.66 0.05 -4.79
N GLU A 90 -26.42 1.30 -5.18
CA GLU A 90 -27.47 2.26 -5.58
C GLU A 90 -28.05 1.98 -6.98
N ASN A 91 -27.37 1.15 -7.78
CA ASN A 91 -27.79 0.71 -9.12
C ASN A 91 -28.27 -0.76 -9.18
N VAL A 92 -28.41 -1.45 -8.03
CA VAL A 92 -29.08 -2.76 -8.01
C VAL A 92 -30.57 -2.51 -7.84
N ASP A 93 -31.38 -2.96 -8.80
CA ASP A 93 -32.82 -2.89 -8.71
C ASP A 93 -33.28 -3.70 -7.47
N PRO A 94 -34.18 -3.19 -6.61
CA PRO A 94 -34.77 -4.01 -5.54
C PRO A 94 -35.32 -5.35 -6.04
N ASP A 95 -35.78 -5.41 -7.29
CA ASP A 95 -36.28 -6.63 -7.91
C ASP A 95 -35.14 -7.66 -8.11
N ASP A 96 -33.91 -7.24 -8.40
CA ASP A 96 -32.75 -8.12 -8.55
C ASP A 96 -32.34 -8.78 -7.21
N LEU A 97 -32.51 -8.07 -6.09
CA LEU A 97 -32.25 -8.62 -4.76
C LEU A 97 -33.29 -9.67 -4.36
N GLU A 98 -34.55 -9.47 -4.74
CA GLU A 98 -35.61 -10.46 -4.56
C GLU A 98 -35.34 -11.70 -5.41
N ILE A 99 -34.91 -11.52 -6.67
CA ILE A 99 -34.52 -12.62 -7.54
C ILE A 99 -33.35 -13.41 -6.93
N GLU A 100 -32.28 -12.76 -6.48
CA GLU A 100 -31.15 -13.45 -5.85
C GLU A 100 -31.58 -14.24 -4.59
N TYR A 101 -32.46 -13.66 -3.78
CA TYR A 101 -33.02 -14.34 -2.60
C TYR A 101 -33.85 -15.56 -2.99
N LEU A 102 -34.69 -15.44 -4.01
CA LEU A 102 -35.53 -16.53 -4.51
C LEU A 102 -34.68 -17.64 -5.16
N GLU A 103 -33.67 -17.29 -5.96
CA GLU A 103 -32.73 -18.24 -6.54
C GLU A 103 -31.99 -19.03 -5.46
N LYS A 104 -31.53 -18.35 -4.40
CA LYS A 104 -30.85 -19.00 -3.28
C LYS A 104 -31.79 -19.91 -2.49
N LYS A 105 -33.04 -19.51 -2.31
CA LYS A 105 -34.05 -20.29 -1.60
C LYS A 105 -34.50 -21.52 -2.40
N LEU A 106 -34.53 -21.40 -3.72
CA LEU A 106 -34.84 -22.49 -4.66
C LEU A 106 -33.60 -23.35 -4.99
N GLY A 107 -32.40 -22.95 -4.55
CA GLY A 107 -31.16 -23.66 -4.83
C GLY A 107 -30.67 -23.52 -6.27
N LEU A 108 -31.20 -22.53 -7.01
CA LEU A 108 -30.80 -22.17 -8.36
C LEU A 108 -29.55 -21.27 -8.37
N ALA A 109 -29.26 -20.60 -7.25
CA ALA A 109 -28.06 -19.80 -7.08
C ALA A 109 -26.82 -20.71 -6.94
N GLY A 110 -26.19 -21.04 -8.06
CA GLY A 110 -24.94 -21.80 -8.10
C GLY A 110 -24.28 -21.74 -9.48
N SER A 111 -22.94 -21.65 -9.50
CA SER A 111 -22.19 -21.75 -10.75
C SER A 111 -22.44 -23.11 -11.42
N LYS A 112 -22.31 -23.21 -12.75
CA LYS A 112 -22.56 -24.44 -13.54
C LYS A 112 -21.90 -25.73 -12.98
N SER A 113 -20.89 -25.61 -12.11
CA SER A 113 -20.27 -26.75 -11.42
C SER A 113 -21.10 -27.36 -10.29
N ASP A 114 -22.01 -26.62 -9.67
CA ASP A 114 -22.87 -27.13 -8.58
C ASP A 114 -24.17 -27.76 -9.10
N ALA A 115 -24.62 -27.37 -10.30
CA ALA A 115 -25.74 -28.01 -11.00
C ALA A 115 -25.51 -29.52 -11.20
N ASN A 116 -24.32 -29.93 -11.62
CA ASN A 116 -23.98 -31.34 -11.84
C ASN A 116 -24.05 -32.18 -10.55
N LYS A 117 -23.65 -31.60 -9.41
CA LYS A 117 -23.71 -32.29 -8.11
C LYS A 117 -25.16 -32.49 -7.64
N ASN A 118 -26.04 -31.54 -7.94
CA ASN A 118 -27.47 -31.65 -7.66
C ASN A 118 -28.10 -32.77 -8.49
N TRP A 119 -27.72 -32.89 -9.77
CA TRP A 119 -28.19 -33.96 -10.64
C TRP A 119 -27.79 -35.37 -10.19
N ASP A 120 -26.57 -35.55 -9.68
CA ASP A 120 -26.11 -36.85 -9.17
C ASP A 120 -26.80 -37.25 -7.86
N ARG A 121 -27.21 -36.27 -7.06
CA ARG A 121 -28.01 -36.50 -5.86
C ARG A 121 -29.45 -36.88 -6.22
N LEU A 122 -30.06 -36.12 -7.13
CA LEU A 122 -31.40 -36.40 -7.64
C LEU A 122 -31.48 -37.79 -8.28
N ASP A 123 -30.46 -38.19 -9.04
CA ASP A 123 -30.38 -39.52 -9.66
C ASP A 123 -30.36 -40.67 -8.64
N LYS A 124 -29.76 -40.45 -7.47
CA LYS A 124 -29.77 -41.43 -6.36
C LYS A 124 -31.14 -41.52 -5.70
N GLU A 125 -31.73 -40.37 -5.38
CA GLU A 125 -33.04 -40.29 -4.71
C GLU A 125 -34.15 -40.92 -5.59
N LEU A 126 -34.20 -40.61 -6.89
CA LEU A 126 -35.18 -41.22 -7.80
C LEU A 126 -34.99 -42.75 -7.94
N LYS A 127 -33.74 -43.24 -7.96
CA LYS A 127 -33.47 -44.69 -8.03
C LYS A 127 -33.89 -45.40 -6.75
N GLU A 128 -33.71 -44.76 -5.59
CA GLU A 128 -34.15 -45.30 -4.29
C GLU A 128 -35.69 -45.38 -4.21
N ASP A 129 -36.40 -44.44 -4.80
CA ASP A 129 -37.87 -44.41 -4.90
C ASP A 129 -38.45 -45.36 -5.98
N GLY A 130 -37.58 -46.09 -6.70
CA GLY A 130 -37.98 -47.08 -7.71
C GLY A 130 -38.39 -46.48 -9.06
N PHE A 131 -38.05 -45.21 -9.32
CA PHE A 131 -38.21 -44.63 -10.65
C PHE A 131 -37.21 -45.21 -11.64
N ALA A 132 -37.60 -45.23 -12.92
CA ALA A 132 -36.75 -45.73 -14.00
C ALA A 132 -35.48 -44.88 -14.14
N ALA A 133 -34.33 -45.53 -14.31
CA ALA A 133 -33.04 -44.84 -14.49
C ALA A 133 -33.01 -43.90 -15.72
N ASP A 134 -33.90 -44.13 -16.70
CA ASP A 134 -34.01 -43.30 -17.90
C ASP A 134 -34.75 -41.97 -17.64
N MET A 135 -35.46 -41.85 -16.52
CA MET A 135 -36.22 -40.64 -16.16
C MET A 135 -35.29 -39.48 -15.80
N THR A 136 -34.17 -39.75 -15.13
CA THR A 136 -33.17 -38.72 -14.80
C THR A 136 -32.42 -38.26 -16.04
N GLY A 137 -32.20 -39.16 -17.01
CA GLY A 137 -31.68 -38.82 -18.34
C GLY A 137 -32.65 -37.93 -19.13
N PHE A 138 -33.95 -38.23 -19.09
CA PHE A 138 -34.99 -37.39 -19.70
C PHE A 138 -35.05 -35.99 -19.07
N LEU A 139 -35.04 -35.87 -17.74
CA LEU A 139 -35.04 -34.58 -17.06
C LEU A 139 -33.79 -33.75 -17.36
N LYS A 140 -32.61 -34.39 -17.43
CA LYS A 140 -31.36 -33.73 -17.87
C LYS A 140 -31.44 -33.25 -19.33
N SER A 141 -32.14 -33.99 -20.20
CA SER A 141 -32.36 -33.60 -21.59
C SER A 141 -33.24 -32.35 -21.70
N LEU A 142 -34.28 -32.24 -20.85
CA LEU A 142 -35.12 -31.05 -20.77
C LEU A 142 -34.35 -29.83 -20.25
N ASP A 143 -33.56 -30.00 -19.19
CA ASP A 143 -32.78 -28.91 -18.57
C ASP A 143 -31.65 -28.39 -19.49
N SER A 144 -31.01 -29.28 -20.25
CA SER A 144 -29.95 -28.90 -21.20
C SER A 144 -30.47 -28.19 -22.46
N GLY A 145 -31.78 -27.94 -22.56
CA GLY A 145 -32.40 -27.37 -23.77
C GLY A 145 -32.20 -28.23 -25.01
N THR A 146 -31.76 -29.48 -24.86
CA THR A 146 -31.64 -30.44 -25.96
C THR A 146 -33.04 -30.93 -26.26
N SER A 147 -33.68 -30.16 -27.12
CA SER A 147 -34.94 -30.41 -27.81
C SER A 147 -35.19 -31.90 -28.05
N PHE A 148 -35.88 -32.53 -27.11
CA PHE A 148 -36.63 -33.77 -27.33
C PHE A 148 -37.63 -33.59 -28.51
N LEU A 149 -37.96 -32.33 -28.83
CA LEU A 149 -38.74 -31.94 -30.02
C LEU A 149 -37.96 -31.92 -31.34
N ALA A 150 -36.62 -31.79 -31.37
CA ALA A 150 -35.85 -31.73 -32.62
C ALA A 150 -35.27 -33.09 -33.05
N SER A 151 -35.07 -34.02 -32.12
CA SER A 151 -34.83 -35.40 -32.48
C SER A 151 -36.16 -36.12 -32.45
N GLY A 152 -36.75 -36.40 -33.62
CA GLY A 152 -37.92 -37.27 -33.77
C GLY A 152 -37.64 -38.73 -33.38
N ALA A 153 -37.07 -38.96 -32.19
CA ALA A 153 -36.91 -40.25 -31.57
C ALA A 153 -38.26 -40.65 -30.95
N SER A 154 -39.16 -41.04 -31.84
CA SER A 154 -40.25 -41.99 -31.66
C SER A 154 -40.27 -42.70 -30.29
N PHE A 155 -40.92 -42.09 -29.30
CA PHE A 155 -41.62 -42.85 -28.25
C PHE A 155 -42.95 -43.32 -28.84
N THR A 156 -42.88 -44.19 -29.84
CA THR A 156 -44.03 -44.87 -30.43
C THR A 156 -43.75 -46.35 -30.44
N LYS A 157 -44.00 -47.01 -29.31
CA LYS A 157 -44.44 -48.40 -29.32
C LYS A 157 -45.35 -48.65 -28.13
N LEU A 158 -46.56 -48.10 -28.21
CA LEU A 158 -47.80 -48.68 -27.67
C LEU A 158 -48.96 -47.82 -28.20
N GLY A 159 -49.66 -48.32 -29.22
CA GLY A 159 -50.97 -47.81 -29.63
C GLY A 159 -51.04 -47.32 -31.07
N ASP A 160 -51.55 -48.17 -31.97
CA ASP A 160 -52.13 -47.76 -33.25
C ASP A 160 -53.25 -46.74 -33.01
N GLY A 161 -53.18 -45.56 -33.62
CA GLY A 161 -54.26 -44.58 -33.46
C GLY A 161 -53.99 -43.20 -34.05
N ASP A 162 -54.25 -43.10 -35.35
CA ASP A 162 -54.83 -41.95 -36.04
C ASP A 162 -53.98 -40.68 -36.26
N SER A 163 -54.08 -40.22 -37.51
CA SER A 163 -53.30 -39.17 -38.15
C SER A 163 -53.98 -37.82 -37.97
N LEU A 164 -53.29 -36.81 -37.44
CA LEU A 164 -53.72 -35.42 -37.62
C LEU A 164 -52.55 -34.50 -37.96
N ASP A 165 -52.64 -34.08 -39.22
CA ASP A 165 -52.01 -32.99 -39.95
C ASP A 165 -52.26 -31.62 -39.26
N GLY A 166 -51.23 -30.77 -39.21
CA GLY A 166 -51.30 -29.46 -38.56
C GLY A 166 -50.01 -28.65 -38.73
N GLU A 167 -50.01 -27.80 -39.76
CA GLU A 167 -48.94 -26.90 -40.21
C GLU A 167 -48.68 -25.66 -39.30
N GLU A 168 -47.61 -24.93 -39.67
CA GLU A 168 -47.24 -23.52 -39.36
C GLU A 168 -46.48 -23.27 -38.04
N GLU A 169 -45.15 -23.07 -38.08
CA GLU A 169 -44.38 -21.83 -38.36
C GLU A 169 -44.50 -20.75 -37.25
N GLU A 170 -43.37 -20.44 -36.60
CA GLU A 170 -42.77 -19.08 -36.59
C GLU A 170 -41.43 -19.06 -35.82
N GLU A 171 -40.42 -18.51 -36.50
CA GLU A 171 -39.02 -18.38 -36.13
C GLU A 171 -38.80 -17.00 -35.47
N THR A 172 -38.32 -16.93 -34.23
CA THR A 172 -37.87 -15.66 -33.64
C THR A 172 -36.40 -15.72 -33.25
N THR A 173 -35.58 -15.06 -34.07
CA THR A 173 -34.15 -14.82 -33.88
C THR A 173 -33.96 -13.57 -33.02
N ILE A 174 -33.72 -13.74 -31.71
CA ILE A 174 -33.28 -12.64 -30.84
C ILE A 174 -31.75 -12.59 -30.89
N ARG A 175 -31.23 -11.57 -31.58
CA ARG A 175 -29.81 -11.22 -31.68
C ARG A 175 -29.60 -9.93 -30.91
N ASP A 176 -29.28 -10.04 -29.62
CA ASP A 176 -28.89 -8.88 -28.82
C ASP A 176 -27.38 -8.69 -28.84
N ASN A 177 -27.01 -7.59 -29.47
CA ASN A 177 -25.69 -7.03 -29.65
C ASN A 177 -25.45 -6.08 -28.47
N TYR A 178 -24.69 -6.50 -27.46
CA TYR A 178 -24.25 -5.59 -26.40
C TYR A 178 -22.92 -4.95 -26.82
N GLU A 179 -22.99 -3.68 -27.22
CA GLU A 179 -21.83 -2.81 -27.41
C GLU A 179 -21.28 -2.36 -26.04
N GLU A 180 -19.96 -2.48 -25.95
CA GLU A 180 -19.06 -2.11 -24.87
C GLU A 180 -18.84 -0.59 -24.94
N GLU A 181 -19.20 0.17 -23.89
CA GLU A 181 -18.74 1.55 -23.73
C GLU A 181 -17.84 1.63 -22.48
N ASP A 182 -16.53 1.59 -22.74
CA ASP A 182 -15.47 2.00 -21.81
C ASP A 182 -15.41 3.53 -21.78
N ASP A 183 -15.91 4.13 -20.71
CA ASP A 183 -15.85 5.58 -20.46
C ASP A 183 -14.75 5.87 -19.42
N ASP A 184 -13.53 6.04 -19.92
CA ASP A 184 -12.34 6.52 -19.20
C ASP A 184 -12.27 8.06 -19.28
N GLU A 185 -12.94 8.75 -18.36
CA GLU A 185 -12.70 10.18 -18.10
C GLU A 185 -11.65 10.34 -16.97
N GLU A 186 -10.40 10.59 -17.37
CA GLU A 186 -9.33 11.11 -16.51
C GLU A 186 -9.46 12.64 -16.39
N GLU A 187 -10.01 13.13 -15.28
CA GLU A 187 -9.88 14.54 -14.91
C GLU A 187 -8.59 14.75 -14.09
N GLU A 188 -7.60 15.38 -14.74
CA GLU A 188 -6.44 15.98 -14.09
C GLU A 188 -6.85 17.32 -13.46
N GLU A 189 -6.98 17.39 -12.14
CA GLU A 189 -7.01 18.67 -11.43
C GLU A 189 -5.62 19.01 -10.87
N GLU A 190 -5.02 20.02 -11.51
CA GLU A 190 -3.89 20.78 -10.98
C GLU A 190 -4.39 21.64 -9.80
N GLU A 191 -4.04 21.27 -8.57
CA GLU A 191 -4.17 22.19 -7.44
C GLU A 191 -2.84 22.88 -7.13
N GLU A 192 -2.88 24.18 -7.42
CA GLU A 192 -1.87 25.19 -7.18
C GLU A 192 -1.43 25.26 -5.71
N GLY A 193 -0.14 25.50 -5.53
CA GLY A 193 0.45 25.74 -4.23
C GLY A 193 -0.03 27.06 -3.61
N THR A 194 -0.48 26.97 -2.36
CA THR A 194 -0.56 28.12 -1.46
C THR A 194 0.42 27.92 -0.31
N SER A 195 1.49 28.70 -0.36
CA SER A 195 2.46 28.88 0.72
C SER A 195 1.90 29.89 1.71
N GLU A 196 1.50 29.44 2.90
CA GLU A 196 1.26 30.33 4.02
C GLU A 196 2.49 30.32 4.93
N GLU A 197 3.18 31.45 4.91
CA GLU A 197 4.19 31.84 5.90
C GLU A 197 3.52 32.23 7.22
N GLU A 198 4.36 32.36 8.27
CA GLU A 198 4.13 33.20 9.47
C GLU A 198 3.19 32.62 10.59
N GLU A 199 3.47 32.67 11.89
CA GLU A 199 4.44 33.41 12.72
C GLU A 199 4.92 32.61 13.94
N SER A 200 6.14 32.90 14.36
CA SER A 200 6.70 32.57 15.66
C SER A 200 6.24 33.58 16.73
N SER A 201 5.49 33.14 17.74
CA SER A 201 5.31 33.89 18.98
C SER A 201 6.00 33.13 20.12
N ALA A 202 7.08 33.72 20.61
CA ALA A 202 7.74 33.33 21.85
C ALA A 202 6.95 33.96 23.00
N GLU A 203 6.32 33.14 23.83
CA GLU A 203 5.75 33.58 25.10
C GLU A 203 6.69 33.17 26.23
N GLU A 204 7.42 34.17 26.74
CA GLU A 204 8.24 34.10 27.93
C GLU A 204 7.33 33.90 29.16
N GLY A 205 7.42 32.74 29.80
CA GLY A 205 6.76 32.46 31.07
C GLY A 205 7.59 32.94 32.26
N ASP A 206 7.04 33.90 32.99
CA ASP A 206 7.57 34.60 34.17
C ASP A 206 8.11 33.72 35.32
N PRO A 207 9.13 34.19 36.07
CA PRO A 207 9.62 33.56 37.28
C PRO A 207 8.65 33.76 38.47
N LYS A 208 8.26 32.66 39.12
CA LYS A 208 7.51 32.68 40.37
C LYS A 208 8.28 33.43 41.46
N GLN A 209 7.65 34.47 42.00
CA GLN A 209 8.04 35.15 43.22
C GLN A 209 7.95 34.18 44.41
N ILE A 210 9.00 34.20 45.23
CA ILE A 210 9.07 33.59 46.55
C ILE A 210 8.61 34.69 47.51
N ASP A 211 7.44 34.51 48.11
CA ASP A 211 7.04 35.30 49.28
C ASP A 211 7.45 34.50 50.52
N ASP A 212 8.46 35.02 51.20
CA ASP A 212 8.79 34.67 52.59
C ASP A 212 7.74 35.33 53.49
N GLU A 213 6.96 34.53 54.23
CA GLU A 213 6.25 34.98 55.43
C GLU A 213 6.62 34.06 56.61
N ASP A 214 7.17 34.73 57.64
CA ASP A 214 7.50 34.37 59.03
C ASP A 214 7.26 32.95 59.59
#